data_AF-A0A2W6SB45-F1
#
_entry.id   AF-A0A2W6SB45-F1
#
_cell.length_a   1.000
_cell.length_b   1.000
_cell.length_c   1.000
_cell.angle_alpha   90.00
_cell.angle_beta   90.00
_cell.angle_gamma   90.00
#
_symmetry.space_group_name_H-M   'P 1'
#
loop_
_entity.id
_entity.type
_entity.pdbx_description
1 polymer ?
#
loop_
_entity_poly.entity_id
_entity_poly.type
_entity_poly.pdbx_seq_one_letter_code
_entity_poly.pdbx_strand_id
1 'polypeptide(L)'
;MSIDKHQTDPLDGIAETLDHAAAAMMAQATHGLSPATLVQAWSDWALHLAISPGKQLQLAAKLGRKYMRLADYAARRAGDPDTLPAIEPLPQDRRFDDPAWREQPYDLLVQAFLLT
;
A
#
# COMPACT_ATOMS: atom_id res chain seq x y z
N MET A 1 -34.15 -45.24 -34.68
CA MET A 1 -34.78 -44.16 -33.91
C MET A 1 -33.65 -43.37 -33.27
N SER A 2 -33.34 -42.22 -33.88
CA SER A 2 -32.26 -41.33 -33.47
C SER A 2 -32.69 -40.58 -32.21
N ILE A 3 -31.85 -40.55 -31.18
CA ILE A 3 -31.98 -39.61 -30.05
C ILE A 3 -30.60 -38.96 -29.88
N ASP A 4 -30.64 -37.62 -29.89
CA ASP A 4 -29.54 -36.67 -29.95
C ASP A 4 -28.32 -37.00 -29.09
N LYS A 5 -27.15 -36.98 -29.73
CA LYS A 5 -25.90 -36.71 -29.02
C LYS A 5 -25.94 -35.23 -28.72
N HIS A 6 -25.94 -34.85 -27.44
CA HIS A 6 -25.80 -33.47 -27.00
C HIS A 6 -24.43 -32.97 -27.51
N GLN A 7 -24.40 -32.45 -28.73
CA GLN A 7 -23.20 -31.92 -29.36
C GLN A 7 -23.00 -30.55 -28.73
N THR A 8 -22.21 -30.51 -27.66
CA THR A 8 -21.73 -29.27 -27.03
C THR A 8 -21.24 -28.34 -28.14
N ASP A 9 -21.77 -27.13 -28.19
CA ASP A 9 -21.38 -26.14 -29.20
C ASP A 9 -19.87 -25.91 -29.03
N PRO A 10 -19.05 -25.99 -30.09
CA PRO A 10 -17.63 -25.64 -30.00
C PRO A 10 -17.37 -24.28 -29.33
N LEU A 11 -18.33 -23.35 -29.42
CA LEU A 11 -18.28 -22.08 -28.71
C LEU A 11 -18.36 -22.23 -27.18
N ASP A 12 -19.09 -23.20 -26.66
CA ASP A 12 -19.20 -23.48 -25.22
C ASP A 12 -17.84 -23.89 -24.64
N GLY A 13 -17.12 -24.77 -25.33
CA GLY A 13 -15.79 -25.21 -24.88
C GLY A 13 -14.73 -24.10 -24.95
N ILE A 14 -14.83 -23.21 -25.94
CA ILE A 14 -13.97 -22.03 -26.03
C ILE A 14 -14.28 -21.05 -24.88
N ALA A 15 -15.57 -20.81 -24.58
CA ALA A 15 -15.98 -19.96 -23.48
C ALA A 15 -15.49 -20.48 -22.13
N GLU A 16 -15.65 -21.78 -21.85
CA GLU A 16 -15.17 -22.42 -20.62
C GLU A 16 -13.64 -22.30 -20.47
N THR A 17 -12.90 -22.49 -21.55
CA THR A 17 -11.43 -22.33 -21.55
C THR A 17 -11.04 -20.88 -21.24
N LEU A 18 -11.75 -19.90 -21.81
CA LEU A 18 -11.53 -18.48 -21.54
C LEU A 18 -11.84 -18.13 -20.08
N ASP A 19 -12.94 -18.62 -19.53
CA ASP A 19 -13.34 -18.40 -18.13
C ASP A 19 -12.32 -18.99 -17.16
N HIS A 20 -11.81 -20.20 -17.41
CA HIS A 20 -10.75 -20.80 -16.60
C HIS A 20 -9.44 -20.03 -16.66
N ALA A 21 -9.04 -19.58 -17.85
CA ALA A 21 -7.84 -18.75 -18.01
C ALA A 21 -7.98 -17.42 -17.26
N ALA A 22 -9.15 -16.76 -17.36
CA ALA A 22 -9.46 -15.54 -16.63
C ALA A 22 -9.43 -15.75 -15.11
N ALA A 23 -10.06 -16.83 -14.62
CA ALA A 23 -10.05 -17.19 -13.20
C ALA A 23 -8.63 -17.44 -12.67
N ALA A 24 -7.79 -18.13 -13.44
CA ALA A 24 -6.40 -18.39 -13.07
C ALA A 24 -5.57 -17.09 -13.00
N MET A 25 -5.72 -16.19 -13.98
CA MET A 25 -5.05 -14.89 -13.95
C MET A 25 -5.49 -14.03 -12.76
N MET A 26 -6.80 -14.00 -12.47
CA MET A 26 -7.33 -13.28 -11.32
C MET A 26 -6.78 -13.86 -10.01
N ALA A 27 -6.80 -15.18 -9.84
CA ALA A 27 -6.25 -15.83 -8.65
C ALA A 27 -4.75 -15.55 -8.48
N GLN A 28 -3.97 -15.52 -9.55
CA GLN A 28 -2.56 -15.17 -9.48
C GLN A 28 -2.35 -13.70 -9.09
N ALA A 29 -3.14 -12.79 -9.65
CA ALA A 29 -3.03 -11.36 -9.40
C ALA A 29 -3.46 -10.97 -7.97
N THR A 30 -4.44 -11.67 -7.41
CA THR A 30 -4.93 -11.43 -6.04
C THR A 30 -4.33 -12.37 -5.00
N HIS A 31 -3.34 -13.20 -5.39
CA HIS A 31 -2.79 -14.27 -4.54
C HIS A 31 -3.88 -15.18 -3.92
N GLY A 32 -4.92 -15.48 -4.68
CA GLY A 32 -6.04 -16.34 -4.28
C GLY A 32 -7.17 -15.62 -3.55
N LEU A 33 -7.09 -14.30 -3.34
CA LEU A 33 -8.18 -13.51 -2.76
C LEU A 33 -9.24 -13.15 -3.80
N SER A 34 -10.49 -13.02 -3.38
CA SER A 34 -11.54 -12.53 -4.28
C SER A 34 -11.31 -11.04 -4.61
N PRO A 35 -11.25 -10.63 -5.90
CA PRO A 35 -11.16 -9.22 -6.29
C PRO A 35 -12.31 -8.37 -5.72
N ALA A 36 -13.53 -8.93 -5.71
CA ALA A 36 -14.70 -8.25 -5.18
C ALA A 36 -14.56 -8.00 -3.67
N THR A 37 -14.00 -8.95 -2.92
CA THR A 37 -13.76 -8.78 -1.47
C THR A 37 -12.71 -7.70 -1.21
N LEU A 38 -11.66 -7.60 -2.02
CA LEU A 38 -10.66 -6.53 -1.89
C LEU A 38 -11.28 -5.14 -2.11
N VAL A 39 -12.07 -5.00 -3.18
CA VAL A 39 -12.77 -3.75 -3.48
C VAL A 39 -13.77 -3.40 -2.38
N GLN A 40 -14.52 -4.37 -1.88
CA GLN A 40 -15.47 -4.14 -0.79
C GLN A 40 -14.76 -3.68 0.48
N ALA A 41 -13.72 -4.39 0.94
CA ALA A 41 -12.99 -4.04 2.15
C ALA A 41 -12.37 -2.64 2.08
N TRP A 42 -11.82 -2.27 0.92
CA TRP A 42 -11.32 -0.92 0.69
C TRP A 42 -12.43 0.12 0.72
N SER A 43 -13.56 -0.16 0.07
CA SER A 43 -14.71 0.75 -0.02
C SER A 43 -15.34 0.99 1.35
N ASP A 44 -15.53 -0.06 2.14
CA ASP A 44 -16.07 0.03 3.50
C ASP A 44 -15.20 0.98 4.35
N TRP A 45 -13.89 0.76 4.39
CA TRP A 45 -12.96 1.63 5.12
C TRP A 45 -13.01 3.08 4.62
N ALA A 46 -12.98 3.28 3.30
CA ALA A 46 -12.98 4.60 2.69
C ALA A 46 -14.28 5.37 2.98
N LEU A 47 -15.43 4.72 2.86
CA LEU A 47 -16.74 5.31 3.16
C LEU A 47 -16.85 5.66 4.64
N HIS A 48 -16.46 4.76 5.54
CA HIS A 48 -16.43 5.03 6.98
C HIS A 48 -15.54 6.24 7.31
N LEU A 49 -14.38 6.37 6.68
CA LEU A 49 -13.53 7.54 6.86
C LEU A 49 -14.17 8.81 6.28
N ALA A 50 -14.76 8.74 5.08
CA ALA A 50 -15.38 9.86 4.38
C ALA A 50 -16.55 10.49 5.17
N ILE A 51 -17.31 9.69 5.91
CA ILE A 51 -18.42 10.17 6.75
C ILE A 51 -18.00 10.48 8.20
N SER A 52 -16.70 10.40 8.52
CA SER A 52 -16.17 10.61 9.87
C SER A 52 -15.33 11.90 9.98
N PRO A 53 -15.94 13.10 9.99
CA PRO A 53 -15.21 14.38 9.95
C PRO A 53 -14.25 14.57 11.13
N GLY A 54 -14.61 14.12 12.34
CA GLY A 54 -13.73 14.18 13.51
C GLY A 54 -12.46 13.33 13.34
N LYS A 55 -12.58 12.16 12.70
CA LYS A 55 -11.43 11.30 12.42
C LYS A 55 -10.54 11.92 11.35
N GLN A 56 -11.13 12.50 10.31
CA GLN A 56 -10.40 13.23 9.28
C GLN A 56 -9.58 14.37 9.89
N LEU A 57 -10.17 15.20 10.76
CA LEU A 57 -9.45 16.28 11.44
C LEU A 57 -8.30 15.75 12.31
N GLN A 58 -8.54 14.67 13.07
CA GLN A 58 -7.51 14.05 13.89
C GLN A 58 -6.32 13.56 13.04
N LEU A 59 -6.60 12.91 11.91
CA LEU A 59 -5.59 12.40 10.97
C LEU A 59 -4.85 13.55 10.29
N ALA A 60 -5.56 14.58 9.83
CA ALA A 60 -4.97 15.77 9.21
C ALA A 60 -4.03 16.50 10.19
N ALA A 61 -4.44 16.68 11.45
CA ALA A 61 -3.58 17.28 12.47
C ALA A 61 -2.34 16.41 12.78
N LYS A 62 -2.49 15.08 12.84
CA LYS A 62 -1.37 14.14 13.02
C LYS A 62 -0.39 14.23 11.85
N LEU A 63 -0.91 14.25 10.62
CA LEU A 63 -0.14 14.37 9.39
C LEU A 63 0.63 15.69 9.36
N GLY A 64 -0.03 16.81 9.64
CA GLY A 64 0.58 18.14 9.68
C GLY A 64 1.78 18.21 10.64
N ARG A 65 1.63 17.70 11.88
CA ARG A 65 2.75 17.66 12.84
C ARG A 65 3.95 16.85 12.35
N LYS A 66 3.71 15.74 11.64
CA LYS A 66 4.76 14.88 11.09
C LYS A 66 5.47 15.56 9.92
N TYR A 67 4.71 16.16 9.01
CA TYR A 67 5.27 16.94 7.90
C TYR A 67 6.09 18.13 8.37
N MET A 68 5.63 18.87 9.38
CA MET A 68 6.38 19.99 9.93
C MET A 68 7.75 19.54 10.48
N ARG A 69 7.80 18.42 11.21
CA ARG A 69 9.06 17.85 11.72
C ARG A 69 9.98 17.40 10.59
N LEU A 70 9.43 16.77 9.55
CA LEU A 70 10.22 16.32 8.41
C LEU A 70 10.76 17.48 7.59
N ALA A 71 9.94 18.51 7.35
CA ALA A 71 10.33 19.72 6.61
C ALA A 71 11.39 20.53 7.37
N ASP A 72 11.23 20.68 8.68
CA ASP A 72 12.25 21.29 9.55
C ASP A 72 13.58 20.52 9.47
N TYR A 73 13.54 19.19 9.59
CA TYR A 73 14.75 18.37 9.44
C TYR A 73 15.39 18.53 8.07
N ALA A 74 14.62 18.45 6.99
CA ALA A 74 15.13 18.62 5.63
C ALA A 74 15.80 20.00 5.44
N ALA A 75 15.18 21.06 5.98
CA ALA A 75 15.73 22.41 5.91
C ALA A 75 17.05 22.56 6.69
N ARG A 76 17.12 22.03 7.91
CA ARG A 76 18.36 22.02 8.71
C ARG A 76 19.45 21.18 8.05
N ARG A 77 19.09 19.98 7.60
CA ARG A 77 20.00 19.02 6.98
C ARG A 77 20.63 19.54 5.68
N ALA A 78 19.89 20.34 4.91
CA ALA A 78 20.42 20.97 3.71
C ALA A 78 21.54 22.00 4.00
N GLY A 79 21.55 22.61 5.20
CA GLY A 79 22.56 23.57 5.62
C GLY A 79 23.66 23.00 6.52
N ASP A 80 23.42 21.85 7.16
CA ASP A 80 24.32 21.28 8.16
C ASP A 80 24.39 19.73 8.08
N PRO A 81 25.52 19.17 7.59
CA PRO A 81 25.80 17.74 7.54
C PRO A 81 25.95 17.04 8.90
N ASP A 82 25.83 17.75 10.03
CA ASP A 82 25.82 17.15 11.37
C ASP A 82 24.46 17.35 12.08
N THR A 83 23.42 17.75 11.33
CA THR A 83 22.05 17.92 11.83
C THR A 83 21.52 16.68 12.55
N LEU A 84 21.08 16.86 13.80
CA LEU A 84 20.40 15.82 14.57
C LEU A 84 19.08 15.37 13.89
N PRO A 85 18.76 14.06 13.91
CA PRO A 85 17.55 13.53 13.32
C PRO A 85 16.29 14.12 13.95
N ALA A 86 15.20 14.24 13.19
CA ALA A 86 13.90 14.62 13.75
C ALA A 86 13.37 13.56 14.72
N ILE A 87 13.67 12.29 14.49
CA ILE A 87 13.28 11.15 15.33
C ILE A 87 14.33 10.04 15.23
N GLU A 88 14.62 9.42 16.38
CA GLU A 88 15.46 8.23 16.45
C GLU A 88 14.62 6.95 16.29
N PRO A 89 15.17 5.89 15.67
CA PRO A 89 14.56 4.57 15.69
C PRO A 89 14.30 4.09 17.12
N LEU A 90 13.31 3.21 17.28
CA LEU A 90 13.12 2.51 18.54
C LEU A 90 14.38 1.66 18.86
N PRO A 91 14.74 1.45 20.14
CA PRO A 91 15.98 0.73 20.50
C PRO A 91 16.11 -0.69 19.90
N GLN A 92 14.98 -1.34 19.62
CA GLN A 92 14.94 -2.66 19.00
C GLN A 92 14.96 -2.65 17.46
N ASP A 93 14.82 -1.48 16.82
CA ASP A 93 14.77 -1.35 15.36
C ASP A 93 16.17 -1.22 14.77
N ARG A 94 16.70 -2.34 14.28
CA ARG A 94 18.06 -2.46 13.74
C ARG A 94 18.18 -2.15 12.24
N ARG A 95 17.08 -1.77 11.59
CA ARG A 95 17.04 -1.61 10.11
C ARG A 95 17.96 -0.49 9.60
N PHE A 96 18.31 0.47 10.46
CA PHE A 96 19.04 1.69 10.10
C PHE A 96 20.41 1.83 10.79
N ASP A 97 20.98 0.72 11.28
CA ASP A 97 22.25 0.74 12.03
C ASP A 97 23.47 1.02 11.14
N ASP A 98 23.40 0.67 9.85
CA ASP A 98 24.50 0.93 8.90
C ASP A 98 24.70 2.45 8.71
N PRO A 99 25.94 2.97 8.80
CA PRO A 99 26.22 4.39 8.63
C PRO A 99 25.72 5.00 7.31
N ALA A 100 25.61 4.20 6.24
CA ALA A 100 25.10 4.67 4.95
C ALA A 100 23.67 5.23 5.03
N TRP A 101 22.88 4.81 6.03
CA TRP A 101 21.54 5.36 6.27
C TRP A 101 21.53 6.81 6.79
N ARG A 102 22.68 7.34 7.23
CA ARG A 102 22.83 8.73 7.68
C ARG A 102 23.32 9.66 6.57
N GLU A 103 23.67 9.11 5.42
CA GLU A 103 24.12 9.86 4.27
C GLU A 103 22.93 10.35 3.44
N GLN A 104 23.11 11.50 2.77
CA GLN A 104 22.13 11.99 1.81
C GLN A 104 22.09 11.05 0.58
N PRO A 105 20.90 10.76 0.02
CA PRO A 105 19.56 11.21 0.40
C PRO A 105 18.83 10.24 1.35
N TYR A 106 19.50 9.20 1.84
CA TYR A 106 18.88 8.09 2.59
C TYR A 106 18.40 8.53 3.97
N ASP A 107 19.13 9.41 4.63
CA ASP A 107 18.76 10.03 5.90
C ASP A 107 17.34 10.63 5.90
N LEU A 108 16.96 11.33 4.82
CA LEU A 108 15.64 11.91 4.66
C LEU A 108 14.56 10.83 4.48
N LEU A 109 14.86 9.77 3.73
CA LEU A 109 13.95 8.63 3.58
C LEU A 109 13.72 7.90 4.90
N VAL A 110 14.78 7.73 5.70
CA VAL A 110 14.71 7.15 7.05
C VAL A 110 13.84 8.02 7.95
N GLN A 111 14.07 9.33 7.99
CA GLN A 111 13.26 10.24 8.80
C GLN A 111 11.80 10.28 8.37
N ALA A 112 11.53 10.24 7.06
CA ALA A 112 10.16 10.14 6.54
C ALA A 112 9.47 8.85 6.96
N PHE A 113 10.18 7.72 6.91
CA PHE A 113 9.69 6.42 7.34
C PHE A 113 9.39 6.40 8.86
N LEU A 114 10.33 6.86 9.69
CA LEU A 114 10.19 6.86 11.15
C LEU A 114 9.11 7.83 11.65
N LEU A 115 8.80 8.87 10.86
CA LEU A 115 7.72 9.81 11.16
C LEU A 115 6.33 9.33 10.73
N THR A 116 6.14 8.07 10.30
CA THR A 116 4.82 7.48 9.98
C THR A 116 4.03 6.97 11.19
#